data_AF-A0A6P1VQR0-F1
#
_entry.id   AF-A0A6P1VQR0-F1
#
_cell.length_a   1.000
_cell.length_b   1.000
_cell.length_c   1.000
_cell.angle_alpha   90.00
_cell.angle_beta   90.00
_cell.angle_gamma   90.00
#
_symmetry.space_group_name_H-M   'P 1'
#
loop_
_entity.id
_entity.type
_entity.pdbx_description
1 polymer ?
#
loop_
_entity_poly.entity_id
_entity_poly.type
_entity_poly.pdbx_seq_one_letter_code
_entity_poly.pdbx_strand_id
1 'polypeptide(L)'
;MKHEIHYQSTDLDLRAPLDLALLADALTSRGLFLYHAGQWHDGSWSARFTVSSGFREPDKDTAAILTAIESLDEPSQRLWAACKSRNFNIGYQCGEGPWGFNQQLSAATLTRIAAAGTGLVITIYPVLDTEAVDAAVDILKKDKRIKRTIGKYQSLGIHRPDSFSIKKNQAEVKVTLTGTKGAMYVHCLMQLTLEGEWAIKEILKEEERFPPTTT
;
A
#
# COMPACT_ATOMS: atom_id res chain seq x y z
N MET A 1 5.36 21.79 -1.36
CA MET A 1 4.39 21.76 -2.49
C MET A 1 3.06 21.32 -1.91
N LYS A 2 1.92 21.90 -2.32
CA LYS A 2 0.62 21.39 -1.85
C LYS A 2 0.34 20.03 -2.47
N HIS A 3 -0.03 19.05 -1.65
CA HIS A 3 -0.50 17.76 -2.15
C HIS A 3 -1.90 17.92 -2.72
N GLU A 4 -2.14 17.42 -3.93
CA GLU A 4 -3.48 17.38 -4.54
C GLU A 4 -4.09 15.99 -4.40
N ILE A 5 -5.42 15.92 -4.27
CA ILE A 5 -6.16 14.68 -4.29
C ILE A 5 -6.00 14.07 -5.67
N HIS A 6 -5.54 12.82 -5.73
CA HIS A 6 -5.44 12.09 -6.98
C HIS A 6 -5.69 10.60 -6.78
N TYR A 7 -6.12 9.96 -7.87
CA TYR A 7 -6.14 8.52 -7.99
C TYR A 7 -4.73 7.95 -7.93
N GLN A 8 -4.53 6.93 -7.09
CA GLN A 8 -3.25 6.27 -6.92
C GLN A 8 -3.18 4.96 -7.68
N SER A 9 -4.13 4.05 -7.44
CA SER A 9 -4.17 2.74 -8.08
C SER A 9 -5.52 2.06 -7.87
N THR A 10 -5.78 1.01 -8.64
CA THR A 10 -6.83 0.03 -8.37
C THR A 10 -6.13 -1.30 -8.25
N ASP A 11 -6.27 -1.92 -7.09
CA ASP A 11 -5.71 -3.22 -6.82
C ASP A 11 -6.81 -4.28 -6.84
N LEU A 12 -6.49 -5.49 -7.31
CA LEU A 12 -7.30 -6.68 -7.12
C LEU A 12 -6.79 -7.43 -5.90
N ASP A 13 -7.56 -7.39 -4.82
CA ASP A 13 -7.28 -8.07 -3.56
C ASP A 13 -8.02 -9.41 -3.49
N LEU A 14 -7.28 -10.51 -3.44
CA LEU A 14 -7.82 -11.86 -3.29
C LEU A 14 -7.50 -12.43 -1.91
N ARG A 15 -8.46 -13.17 -1.34
CA ARG A 15 -8.21 -14.12 -0.24
C ARG A 15 -8.89 -15.45 -0.52
N ALA A 16 -8.21 -16.53 -0.19
CA ALA A 16 -8.70 -17.89 -0.41
C ALA A 16 -8.23 -18.84 0.70
N PRO A 17 -8.94 -19.97 0.92
CA PRO A 17 -8.47 -21.04 1.79
C PRO A 17 -7.43 -21.96 1.12
N LEU A 18 -7.12 -21.73 -0.16
CA LEU A 18 -6.24 -22.55 -0.99
C LEU A 18 -5.12 -21.72 -1.59
N ASP A 19 -4.03 -22.38 -1.97
CA ASP A 19 -2.89 -21.76 -2.62
C ASP A 19 -3.29 -21.06 -3.93
N LEU A 20 -2.91 -19.79 -4.05
CA LEU A 20 -3.26 -18.92 -5.17
C LEU A 20 -2.21 -18.90 -6.29
N ALA A 21 -1.10 -19.64 -6.18
CA ALA A 21 -0.01 -19.61 -7.16
C ALA A 21 -0.48 -19.81 -8.60
N LEU A 22 -1.28 -20.85 -8.87
CA LEU A 22 -1.79 -21.13 -10.22
C LEU A 22 -2.70 -20.02 -10.76
N LEU A 23 -3.55 -19.43 -9.91
CA LEU A 23 -4.40 -18.31 -10.31
C LEU A 23 -3.56 -17.04 -10.54
N ALA A 24 -2.51 -16.84 -9.75
CA ALA A 24 -1.58 -15.73 -9.91
C ALA A 24 -0.81 -15.83 -11.23
N ASP A 25 -0.34 -17.02 -11.61
CA ASP A 25 0.29 -17.26 -12.91
C ASP A 25 -0.70 -17.02 -14.07
N ALA A 26 -1.95 -17.45 -13.92
CA ALA A 26 -2.99 -17.21 -14.91
C ALA A 26 -3.31 -15.71 -15.10
N LEU A 27 -3.35 -14.93 -14.03
CA LEU A 27 -3.62 -13.49 -14.10
C LEU A 27 -2.41 -12.69 -14.59
N THR A 28 -1.20 -13.07 -14.19
CA THR A 28 0.04 -12.41 -14.63
C THR A 28 0.34 -12.65 -16.11
N SER A 29 0.11 -13.87 -16.60
CA SER A 29 0.19 -14.17 -18.04
C SER A 29 -0.83 -13.39 -18.89
N ARG A 30 -1.86 -12.81 -18.26
CA ARG A 30 -2.84 -11.90 -18.87
C ARG A 30 -2.53 -10.41 -18.66
N GLY A 31 -1.30 -10.11 -18.22
CA GLY A 31 -0.77 -8.74 -18.16
C GLY A 31 -0.94 -8.03 -16.82
N LEU A 32 -1.48 -8.71 -15.79
CA LEU A 32 -1.52 -8.13 -14.45
C LEU A 32 -0.15 -8.20 -13.77
N PHE A 33 0.19 -7.16 -13.03
CA PHE A 33 1.36 -7.14 -12.17
C PHE A 33 1.01 -7.75 -10.81
N LEU A 34 1.77 -8.75 -10.36
CA LEU A 34 1.62 -9.35 -9.04
C LEU A 34 2.46 -8.57 -8.01
N TYR A 35 1.80 -7.90 -7.07
CA TYR A 35 2.48 -7.25 -5.95
C TYR A 35 2.93 -8.24 -4.88
N HIS A 36 2.07 -9.21 -4.57
CA HIS A 36 2.31 -10.19 -3.52
C HIS A 36 1.38 -11.39 -3.73
N ALA A 37 1.88 -12.61 -3.51
CA ALA A 37 1.08 -13.80 -3.28
C ALA A 37 1.72 -14.60 -2.13
N GLY A 38 0.91 -15.06 -1.19
CA GLY A 38 1.43 -15.81 -0.04
C GLY A 38 0.39 -16.08 1.03
N GLN A 39 0.80 -16.90 2.00
CA GLN A 39 -0.02 -17.31 3.13
C GLN A 39 0.12 -16.33 4.30
N TRP A 40 -0.99 -16.01 4.95
CA TRP A 40 -1.06 -15.25 6.19
C TRP A 40 -0.91 -16.17 7.40
N HIS A 41 -0.65 -15.58 8.56
CA HIS A 41 -0.52 -16.30 9.84
C HIS A 41 -1.75 -17.12 10.23
N ASP A 42 -2.94 -16.75 9.76
CA ASP A 42 -4.18 -17.49 10.00
C ASP A 42 -4.37 -18.69 9.05
N GLY A 43 -3.38 -18.98 8.21
CA GLY A 43 -3.40 -20.05 7.22
C GLY A 43 -4.15 -19.70 5.93
N SER A 44 -4.78 -18.52 5.84
CA SER A 44 -5.42 -18.07 4.61
C SER A 44 -4.39 -17.60 3.58
N TRP A 45 -4.68 -17.79 2.30
CA TRP A 45 -3.86 -17.31 1.21
C TRP A 45 -4.38 -15.97 0.71
N SER A 46 -3.46 -15.11 0.26
CA SER A 46 -3.80 -13.85 -0.39
C SER A 46 -2.94 -13.60 -1.62
N ALA A 47 -3.50 -12.86 -2.56
CA ALA A 47 -2.75 -12.30 -3.66
C ALA A 47 -3.26 -10.89 -3.98
N ARG A 48 -2.36 -10.00 -4.39
CA ARG A 48 -2.67 -8.63 -4.80
C ARG A 48 -2.11 -8.36 -6.19
N PHE A 49 -2.95 -7.85 -7.07
CA PHE A 49 -2.57 -7.50 -8.44
C PHE A 49 -2.90 -6.05 -8.76
N THR A 50 -2.21 -5.49 -9.74
CA THR A 50 -2.57 -4.21 -10.37
C THR A 50 -2.29 -4.25 -11.87
N VAL A 51 -2.59 -3.15 -12.57
CA VAL A 51 -2.17 -2.96 -13.96
C VAL A 51 -0.74 -2.41 -13.98
N SER A 52 0.15 -3.06 -14.74
CA SER A 52 1.59 -2.75 -14.77
C SER A 52 1.92 -1.28 -15.12
N SER A 53 1.09 -0.65 -15.95
CA SER A 53 1.29 0.72 -16.43
C SER A 53 0.08 1.61 -16.08
N GLY A 54 -0.42 1.47 -14.84
CA GLY A 54 -1.72 1.95 -14.36
C GLY A 54 -2.24 3.26 -14.96
N PHE A 55 -3.56 3.33 -15.13
CA PHE A 55 -4.23 4.51 -15.67
C PHE A 55 -4.31 5.65 -14.64
N ARG A 56 -4.76 6.83 -15.07
CA ARG A 56 -5.03 7.97 -14.14
C ARG A 56 -6.43 7.94 -13.54
N GLU A 57 -7.22 6.92 -13.89
CA GLU A 57 -8.64 6.80 -13.57
C GLU A 57 -8.99 5.35 -13.24
N PRO A 58 -9.83 5.11 -12.21
CA PRO A 58 -10.15 3.78 -11.71
C PRO A 58 -10.97 2.97 -12.70
N ASP A 59 -11.81 3.60 -13.52
CA ASP A 59 -12.68 2.87 -14.47
C ASP A 59 -11.84 2.08 -15.48
N LYS A 60 -10.76 2.67 -15.98
CA LYS A 60 -9.87 2.04 -16.95
C LYS A 60 -9.03 0.94 -16.34
N ASP A 61 -8.47 1.14 -15.15
CA ASP A 61 -7.71 0.09 -14.45
C ASP A 61 -8.62 -1.08 -14.09
N THR A 62 -9.81 -0.79 -13.54
CA THR A 62 -10.80 -1.81 -13.21
C THR A 62 -11.23 -2.58 -14.45
N ALA A 63 -11.52 -1.90 -15.56
CA ALA A 63 -11.90 -2.53 -16.81
C ALA A 63 -10.79 -3.41 -17.39
N ALA A 64 -9.53 -3.03 -17.25
CA ALA A 64 -8.38 -3.83 -17.70
C ALA A 64 -8.22 -5.10 -16.85
N ILE A 65 -8.34 -4.98 -15.53
CA ILE A 65 -8.29 -6.14 -14.64
C ILE A 65 -9.46 -7.09 -14.91
N LEU A 66 -10.67 -6.56 -15.12
CA LEU A 66 -11.83 -7.36 -15.50
C LEU A 66 -11.61 -8.14 -16.81
N THR A 67 -10.96 -7.54 -17.80
CA THR A 67 -10.62 -8.25 -19.05
C THR A 67 -9.69 -9.45 -18.80
N ALA A 68 -8.74 -9.33 -17.86
CA ALA A 68 -7.91 -10.46 -17.46
C ALA A 68 -8.73 -11.55 -16.74
N ILE A 69 -9.65 -11.17 -15.87
CA ILE A 69 -10.53 -12.13 -15.16
C ILE A 69 -11.47 -12.85 -16.14
N GLU A 70 -12.08 -12.12 -17.07
CA GLU A 70 -13.06 -12.65 -18.04
C GLU A 70 -12.41 -13.59 -19.07
N SER A 71 -11.10 -13.49 -19.26
CA SER A 71 -10.33 -14.35 -20.17
C SER A 71 -9.68 -15.55 -19.46
N LEU A 72 -9.95 -15.77 -18.17
CA LEU A 72 -9.49 -16.96 -17.46
C LEU A 72 -10.02 -18.23 -18.12
N ASP A 73 -9.18 -19.26 -18.20
CA ASP A 73 -9.57 -20.59 -18.65
C ASP A 73 -10.36 -21.32 -17.56
N GLU A 74 -11.05 -22.40 -17.92
CA GLU A 74 -11.96 -23.10 -17.02
C GLU A 74 -11.30 -23.53 -15.68
N PRO A 75 -10.07 -24.08 -15.65
CA PRO A 75 -9.38 -24.39 -14.39
C PRO A 75 -9.17 -23.14 -13.52
N SER A 76 -8.71 -22.03 -14.10
CA SER A 76 -8.48 -20.79 -13.35
C SER A 76 -9.78 -20.12 -12.91
N GLN A 77 -10.86 -20.24 -13.69
CA GLN A 77 -12.19 -19.79 -13.27
C GLN A 77 -12.70 -20.55 -12.04
N ARG A 78 -12.40 -21.85 -11.91
CA ARG A 78 -12.74 -22.62 -10.70
C ARG A 78 -11.93 -22.13 -9.49
N LEU A 79 -10.64 -21.83 -9.66
CA LEU A 79 -9.81 -21.24 -8.61
C LEU A 79 -10.31 -19.85 -8.20
N TRP A 80 -10.69 -19.02 -9.18
CA TRP A 80 -11.33 -17.74 -8.97
C TRP A 80 -12.64 -17.87 -8.19
N ALA A 81 -13.48 -18.83 -8.54
CA ALA A 81 -14.75 -19.09 -7.85
C ALA A 81 -14.55 -19.57 -6.41
N ALA A 82 -13.45 -20.26 -6.12
CA ALA A 82 -13.10 -20.75 -4.79
C ALA A 82 -12.50 -19.68 -3.86
N CYS A 83 -12.21 -18.48 -4.37
CA CYS A 83 -11.76 -17.36 -3.54
C CYS A 83 -12.88 -16.94 -2.56
N LYS A 84 -12.52 -16.78 -1.28
CA LYS A 84 -13.43 -16.34 -0.22
C LYS A 84 -13.77 -14.86 -0.35
N SER A 85 -12.81 -14.04 -0.77
CA SER A 85 -13.03 -12.63 -1.05
C SER A 85 -12.27 -12.21 -2.29
N ARG A 86 -12.92 -11.36 -3.11
CA ARG A 86 -12.37 -10.78 -4.33
C ARG A 86 -12.81 -9.34 -4.37
N ASN A 87 -11.89 -8.40 -4.20
CA ASN A 87 -12.23 -6.99 -4.09
C ASN A 87 -11.38 -6.15 -5.05
N PHE A 88 -12.03 -5.24 -5.75
CA PHE A 88 -11.36 -4.09 -6.34
C PHE A 88 -11.15 -3.05 -5.25
N ASN A 89 -9.90 -2.65 -5.01
CA ASN A 89 -9.54 -1.66 -4.01
C ASN A 89 -8.98 -0.42 -4.69
N ILE A 90 -9.81 0.61 -4.79
CA ILE A 90 -9.48 1.89 -5.42
C ILE A 90 -8.79 2.77 -4.38
N GLY A 91 -7.52 3.05 -4.59
CA GLY A 91 -6.71 3.93 -3.76
C GLY A 91 -6.75 5.39 -4.25
N TYR A 92 -7.02 6.30 -3.32
CA TYR A 92 -6.87 7.74 -3.52
C TYR A 92 -5.86 8.28 -2.52
N GLN A 93 -4.91 9.07 -3.01
CA GLN A 93 -4.09 9.90 -2.14
C GLN A 93 -4.82 11.23 -1.93
N CYS A 94 -5.19 11.54 -0.70
CA CYS A 94 -5.75 12.84 -0.35
C CYS A 94 -4.70 13.94 -0.42
N GLY A 95 -5.20 15.15 -0.64
CA GLY A 95 -4.50 16.41 -0.77
C GLY A 95 -5.29 17.55 -0.12
N GLU A 96 -4.74 18.76 -0.17
CA GLU A 96 -5.41 19.99 0.27
C GLU A 96 -6.45 20.53 -0.74
N GLY A 97 -6.46 19.98 -1.95
CA GLY A 97 -7.41 20.35 -2.99
C GLY A 97 -7.47 19.29 -4.10
N PRO A 98 -8.45 19.36 -5.02
CA PRO A 98 -9.54 20.33 -5.07
C PRO A 98 -10.57 20.15 -3.93
N TRP A 99 -11.47 21.13 -3.74
CA TRP A 99 -12.56 21.06 -2.73
C TRP A 99 -13.48 19.86 -2.93
N GLY A 100 -13.71 19.46 -4.19
CA GLY A 100 -14.39 18.23 -4.56
C GLY A 100 -13.58 17.48 -5.60
N PHE A 101 -13.31 16.20 -5.33
CA PHE A 101 -12.64 15.30 -6.25
C PHE A 101 -13.61 14.17 -6.58
N ASN A 102 -13.95 14.01 -7.86
CA ASN A 102 -14.90 13.02 -8.32
C ASN A 102 -14.26 12.20 -9.43
N GLN A 103 -14.39 10.89 -9.32
CA GLN A 103 -14.14 9.96 -10.41
C GLN A 103 -15.25 8.93 -10.42
N GLN A 104 -15.59 8.47 -11.62
CA GLN A 104 -16.75 7.63 -11.85
C GLN A 104 -16.30 6.28 -12.40
N LEU A 105 -16.93 5.21 -11.91
CA LEU A 105 -16.99 3.94 -12.62
C LEU A 105 -18.21 3.94 -13.54
N SER A 106 -18.03 3.52 -14.79
CA SER A 106 -19.14 3.44 -15.74
C SER A 106 -20.13 2.33 -15.33
N ALA A 107 -21.39 2.45 -15.73
CA ALA A 107 -22.39 1.40 -15.50
C ALA A 107 -21.98 0.05 -16.14
N ALA A 108 -21.25 0.11 -17.26
CA ALA A 108 -20.70 -1.08 -17.91
C ALA A 108 -19.64 -1.76 -17.02
N THR A 109 -18.70 -0.99 -16.46
CA THR A 109 -17.69 -1.52 -15.52
C THR A 109 -18.36 -2.08 -14.26
N LEU A 110 -19.32 -1.37 -13.67
CA LEU A 110 -20.06 -1.84 -12.48
C LEU A 110 -20.80 -3.16 -12.76
N THR A 111 -21.41 -3.31 -13.94
CA THR A 111 -22.05 -4.56 -14.36
C THR A 111 -21.04 -5.71 -14.41
N ARG A 112 -19.84 -5.46 -14.97
CA ARG A 112 -18.76 -6.46 -15.05
C ARG A 112 -18.20 -6.83 -13.68
N ILE A 113 -18.02 -5.87 -12.78
CA ILE A 113 -17.62 -6.10 -11.36
C ILE A 113 -18.61 -7.06 -10.69
N ALA A 114 -19.92 -6.79 -10.84
CA ALA A 114 -20.96 -7.63 -10.26
C ALA A 114 -20.98 -9.03 -10.88
N ALA A 115 -20.87 -9.13 -12.22
CA ALA A 115 -20.82 -10.42 -12.93
C ALA A 115 -19.60 -11.26 -12.55
N ALA A 116 -18.46 -10.62 -12.27
CA ALA A 116 -17.25 -11.29 -11.77
C ALA A 116 -17.34 -11.73 -10.30
N GLY A 117 -18.42 -11.35 -9.59
CA GLY A 117 -18.62 -11.68 -8.17
C GLY A 117 -17.61 -10.98 -7.26
N THR A 118 -17.27 -9.73 -7.59
CA THR A 118 -16.27 -8.92 -6.87
C THR A 118 -16.92 -7.80 -6.07
N GLY A 119 -16.34 -7.50 -4.91
CA GLY A 119 -16.67 -6.32 -4.12
C GLY A 119 -15.89 -5.09 -4.59
N LEU A 120 -16.37 -3.91 -4.21
CA LEU A 120 -15.70 -2.63 -4.42
C LEU A 120 -15.32 -2.02 -3.07
N VAL A 121 -14.05 -1.67 -2.93
CA VAL A 121 -13.46 -1.04 -1.75
C VAL A 121 -12.82 0.27 -2.20
N ILE A 122 -12.95 1.31 -1.37
CA ILE A 122 -12.28 2.59 -1.57
C ILE A 122 -11.36 2.80 -0.39
N THR A 123 -10.07 3.00 -0.67
CA THR A 123 -9.07 3.36 0.32
C THR A 123 -8.67 4.81 0.12
N ILE A 124 -8.83 5.62 1.15
CA ILE A 124 -8.42 7.03 1.15
C ILE A 124 -7.19 7.16 2.03
N TYR A 125 -6.06 7.47 1.42
CA TYR A 125 -4.81 7.71 2.11
C TYR A 125 -4.71 9.20 2.48
N PRO A 126 -4.61 9.56 3.75
CA PRO A 126 -4.51 10.96 4.16
C PRO A 126 -3.23 11.60 3.61
N VAL A 127 -3.21 12.94 3.54
CA VAL A 127 -1.96 13.69 3.32
C VAL A 127 -0.98 13.26 4.41
N LEU A 128 0.12 12.67 3.99
CA LEU A 128 1.27 12.49 4.85
C LEU A 128 2.03 13.80 4.83
N ASP A 129 2.37 14.33 5.99
CA ASP A 129 3.38 15.39 6.06
C ASP A 129 4.73 14.74 5.76
N THR A 130 5.04 14.63 4.46
CA THR A 130 6.24 13.97 3.98
C THR A 130 7.49 14.70 4.47
N GLU A 131 7.41 16.00 4.76
CA GLU A 131 8.56 16.77 5.26
C GLU A 131 8.99 16.29 6.65
N ALA A 132 8.05 16.10 7.58
CA ALA A 132 8.36 15.56 8.90
C ALA A 132 8.87 14.11 8.82
N VAL A 133 8.29 13.29 7.94
CA VAL A 133 8.70 11.89 7.74
C VAL A 133 10.09 11.81 7.11
N ASP A 134 10.36 12.57 6.06
CA ASP A 134 11.64 12.59 5.38
C ASP A 134 12.75 13.12 6.30
N ALA A 135 12.47 14.19 7.06
CA ALA A 135 13.39 14.70 8.07
C ALA A 135 13.65 13.66 9.17
N ALA A 136 12.61 13.00 9.70
CA ALA A 136 12.77 11.93 10.68
C ALA A 136 13.66 10.83 10.13
N VAL A 137 13.42 10.38 8.90
CA VAL A 137 14.21 9.35 8.24
C VAL A 137 15.67 9.79 8.07
N ASP A 138 15.93 11.02 7.64
CA ASP A 138 17.28 11.54 7.47
C ASP A 138 18.06 11.69 8.78
N ILE A 139 17.37 12.03 9.87
CA ILE A 139 17.93 12.04 11.23
C ILE A 139 18.21 10.60 11.69
N LEU A 140 17.22 9.71 11.62
CA LEU A 140 17.29 8.33 12.11
C LEU A 140 18.33 7.49 11.35
N LYS A 141 18.46 7.68 10.03
CA LYS A 141 19.52 7.06 9.22
C LYS A 141 20.92 7.41 9.69
N LYS A 142 21.11 8.54 10.38
CA LYS A 142 22.40 9.01 10.90
C LYS A 142 22.66 8.55 12.33
N ASP A 143 21.63 8.14 13.09
CA ASP A 143 21.75 7.64 14.46
C ASP A 143 22.63 6.37 14.51
N LYS A 144 23.64 6.39 15.39
CA LYS A 144 24.62 5.31 15.52
C LYS A 144 24.00 4.00 16.00
N ARG A 145 23.00 4.06 16.88
CA ARG A 145 22.30 2.89 17.44
C ARG A 145 21.52 2.20 16.33
N ILE A 146 20.77 2.98 15.55
CA ILE A 146 19.98 2.49 14.41
C ILE A 146 20.88 1.89 13.34
N LYS A 147 21.95 2.59 12.94
CA LYS A 147 22.95 2.06 11.98
C LYS A 147 23.57 0.75 12.44
N ARG A 148 23.77 0.56 13.74
CA ARG A 148 24.33 -0.69 14.28
C ARG A 148 23.36 -1.86 14.09
N THR A 149 22.06 -1.63 14.31
CA THR A 149 21.00 -2.63 14.11
C THR A 149 20.78 -2.93 12.63
N ILE A 150 20.52 -1.93 11.79
CA ILE A 150 20.12 -2.16 10.39
C ILE A 150 21.29 -2.27 9.41
N GLY A 151 22.50 -1.82 9.78
CA GLY A 151 23.64 -1.75 8.87
C GLY A 151 23.54 -0.59 7.88
N LYS A 152 23.90 -0.82 6.61
CA LYS A 152 23.77 0.19 5.55
C LYS A 152 22.30 0.31 5.16
N TYR A 153 21.74 1.53 5.28
CA TYR A 153 20.37 1.81 4.86
C TYR A 153 20.15 1.44 3.39
N GLN A 154 19.03 0.78 3.10
CA GLN A 154 18.64 0.35 1.75
C GLN A 154 17.28 0.91 1.35
N SER A 155 16.27 0.78 2.21
CA SER A 155 14.90 1.14 1.87
C SER A 155 14.10 1.57 3.11
N LEU A 156 12.96 2.20 2.84
CA LEU A 156 12.01 2.66 3.85
C LEU A 156 10.73 1.85 3.75
N GLY A 157 10.29 1.25 4.85
CA GLY A 157 8.91 0.83 5.04
C GLY A 157 8.20 1.89 5.87
N ILE A 158 7.37 2.74 5.26
CA ILE A 158 6.57 3.69 6.04
C ILE A 158 5.40 2.92 6.67
N HIS A 159 5.40 2.77 8.00
CA HIS A 159 4.23 2.27 8.71
C HIS A 159 3.27 3.43 8.92
N ARG A 160 2.27 3.50 8.05
CA ARG A 160 1.21 4.50 8.12
C ARG A 160 0.48 4.33 9.46
N PRO A 161 0.45 5.34 10.35
CA PRO A 161 -0.37 5.27 11.55
C PRO A 161 -1.85 5.18 11.19
N ASP A 162 -2.64 4.44 11.98
CA ASP A 162 -4.11 4.45 11.91
C ASP A 162 -4.72 5.81 12.29
N SER A 163 -3.92 6.72 12.87
CA SER A 163 -4.31 8.07 13.25
C SER A 163 -3.13 9.04 13.13
N PHE A 164 -3.28 10.07 12.30
CA PHE A 164 -2.35 11.19 12.24
C PHE A 164 -2.96 12.36 13.01
N SER A 165 -2.36 12.71 14.15
CA SER A 165 -2.73 13.90 14.92
C SER A 165 -1.73 15.00 14.59
N ILE A 166 -2.11 15.93 13.71
CA ILE A 166 -1.36 17.17 13.50
C ILE A 166 -1.78 18.15 14.57
N LYS A 167 -0.84 18.55 15.42
CA LYS A 167 -0.90 19.88 16.07
C LYS A 167 0.02 20.77 15.24
N LYS A 168 -0.34 22.05 15.02
CA LYS A 168 0.28 22.95 14.00
C LYS A 168 1.83 22.94 13.88
N ASN A 169 2.59 22.48 14.88
CA ASN A 169 4.05 22.39 14.87
C ASN A 169 4.61 21.02 15.35
N GLN A 170 3.79 19.97 15.40
CA GLN A 170 4.19 18.63 15.85
C GLN A 170 3.56 17.54 14.98
N ALA A 171 4.32 16.51 14.68
CA ALA A 171 3.89 15.36 13.90
C ALA A 171 4.32 14.05 14.57
N GLU A 172 3.41 13.11 14.68
CA GLU A 172 3.72 11.74 15.12
C GLU A 172 4.16 10.91 13.90
N VAL A 173 5.41 10.44 13.90
CA VAL A 173 6.03 9.73 12.78
C VAL A 173 6.33 8.28 13.16
N LYS A 174 5.86 7.34 12.33
CA LYS A 174 6.10 5.89 12.47
C LYS A 174 6.76 5.37 11.20
N VAL A 175 7.99 4.87 11.32
CA VAL A 175 8.80 4.42 10.19
C VAL A 175 9.51 3.11 10.50
N THR A 176 9.61 2.22 9.52
CA THR A 176 10.54 1.09 9.55
C THR A 176 11.69 1.40 8.61
N LEU A 177 12.89 1.52 9.17
CA LEU A 177 14.12 1.64 8.40
C LEU A 177 14.66 0.25 8.11
N THR A 178 14.91 -0.07 6.85
CA THR A 178 15.49 -1.35 6.44
C THR A 178 16.90 -1.14 5.92
N GLY A 179 17.82 -1.99 6.37
CA GLY A 179 19.20 -1.99 5.90
C GLY A 179 19.74 -3.41 5.73
N THR A 180 21.01 -3.49 5.37
CA THR A 180 21.71 -4.74 5.03
C THR A 180 21.71 -5.82 6.12
N LYS A 181 21.45 -5.47 7.39
CA LYS A 181 21.49 -6.40 8.53
C LYS A 181 20.12 -6.71 9.13
N GLY A 182 19.10 -5.94 8.77
CA GLY A 182 17.77 -6.07 9.37
C GLY A 182 16.95 -4.80 9.22
N ALA A 183 15.84 -4.75 9.94
CA ALA A 183 14.94 -3.62 9.97
C ALA A 183 14.74 -3.11 11.39
N MET A 184 14.38 -1.84 11.53
CA MET A 184 14.07 -1.24 12.81
C MET A 184 12.86 -0.33 12.67
N TYR A 185 11.84 -0.60 13.46
CA TYR A 185 10.69 0.26 13.60
C TYR A 185 10.98 1.35 14.62
N VAL A 186 10.69 2.59 14.25
CA VAL A 186 10.79 3.78 15.09
C VAL A 186 9.46 4.51 15.07
N HIS A 187 8.97 4.83 16.26
CA HIS A 187 7.88 5.75 16.48
C HIS A 187 8.44 6.97 17.22
N CYS A 188 8.36 8.15 16.62
CA CYS A 188 8.84 9.40 17.21
C CYS A 188 7.85 10.54 17.07
N LEU A 189 7.99 11.52 17.95
CA LEU A 189 7.32 12.81 17.85
C LEU A 189 8.31 13.80 17.24
N MET A 190 7.95 14.34 16.08
CA MET A 190 8.66 15.41 15.39
C MET A 190 8.11 16.77 15.83
N GLN A 191 8.97 17.77 15.88
CA GLN A 191 8.61 19.15 16.15
C GLN A 191 9.27 20.08 15.13
N LEU A 192 8.50 21.02 14.59
CA LEU A 192 9.00 22.08 13.75
C LEU A 192 9.64 23.17 14.63
N THR A 193 10.92 23.46 14.40
CA THR A 193 11.66 24.49 15.14
C THR A 193 11.26 25.90 14.69
N LEU A 194 11.74 26.92 15.39
CA LEU A 194 11.50 28.32 15.02
C LEU A 194 12.16 28.68 13.69
N GLU A 195 13.23 27.96 13.33
CA GLU A 195 13.97 28.08 12.08
C GLU A 195 13.26 27.36 10.92
N GLY A 196 12.15 26.67 11.18
CA GLY A 196 11.41 25.91 10.17
C GLY A 196 12.00 24.54 9.83
N GLU A 197 12.86 23.99 10.69
CA GLU A 197 13.43 22.66 10.51
C GLU A 197 12.68 21.63 11.37
N TRP A 198 12.48 20.43 10.84
CA TRP A 198 11.90 19.33 11.60
C TRP A 198 12.96 18.62 12.42
N ALA A 199 12.74 18.50 13.73
CA ALA A 199 13.61 17.79 14.66
C ALA A 199 12.86 16.69 15.41
N ILE A 200 13.57 15.62 15.77
CA ILE A 200 13.04 14.61 16.70
C ILE A 200 12.95 15.25 18.08
N LYS A 201 11.73 15.45 18.56
CA LYS A 201 11.47 15.90 19.93
C LYS A 201 11.61 14.74 20.91
N GLU A 202 11.06 13.59 20.55
CA GLU A 202 11.01 12.40 21.41
C GLU A 202 10.92 11.13 20.57
N ILE A 203 11.58 10.06 21.01
CA ILE A 203 11.37 8.72 20.46
C ILE A 203 10.46 7.96 21.43
N LEU A 204 9.26 7.62 20.94
CA LEU A 204 8.19 6.99 21.72
C LEU A 204 8.31 5.46 21.74
N LYS A 205 8.83 4.87 20.67
CA LYS A 205 9.08 3.41 20.58
C LYS A 205 10.20 3.10 19.59
N GLU A 206 11.05 2.14 19.93
CA GLU A 206 12.01 1.50 19.04
C GLU A 206 11.81 -0.02 19.14
N GLU A 207 11.79 -0.71 18.00
CA GLU A 207 11.61 -2.15 17.94
C GLU A 207 12.41 -2.72 16.78
N GLU A 208 13.33 -3.65 17.08
CA GLU A 208 14.03 -4.39 16.02
C GLU A 208 13.04 -5.30 15.30
N ARG A 209 13.04 -5.25 13.97
CA ARG A 209 12.23 -6.12 13.14
C ARG A 209 13.17 -6.98 12.31
N PHE A 210 12.96 -8.29 12.37
CA PHE A 210 13.62 -9.19 11.45
C PHE A 210 13.14 -8.89 10.03
N PRO A 211 14.00 -8.98 9.00
CA PRO A 211 13.54 -8.87 7.63
C PRO A 211 12.40 -9.89 7.43
N PRO A 212 11.32 -9.55 6.70
CA PRO A 212 10.40 -10.57 6.26
C PRO A 212 11.25 -11.65 5.58
N THR A 213 11.18 -12.87 6.09
CA THR A 213 11.79 -14.02 5.42
C THR A 213 11.27 -14.00 4.00
N THR A 214 12.17 -13.74 3.04
CA THR A 214 11.93 -14.05 1.63
C THR A 214 11.83 -15.57 1.55
N THR A 215 10.61 -16.07 1.71
CA THR A 215 10.16 -17.40 1.31
C THR A 215 9.20 -17.21 0.16
#